data_AF-F2L450-F1
#
_entry.id   AF-F2L450-F1
#
_cell.length_a   1.000
_cell.length_b   1.000
_cell.length_c   1.000
_cell.angle_alpha   90.00
_cell.angle_beta   90.00
_cell.angle_gamma   90.00
#
_symmetry.space_group_name_H-M   'P 1'
#
loop_
_entity.id
_entity.type
_entity.pdbx_description
1 polymer ?
#
loop_
_entity_poly.entity_id
_entity_poly.type
_entity_poly.pdbx_seq_one_letter_code
_entity_poly.pdbx_strand_id
1 'polypeptide(L)'
;MAPLAPFVDPGSLAFEMPERFEYRLLAKTLEDHAHLLLQKPWYLMLNYETDLMDRKSVALATYEAAYDLARAKAELGQIDPSFLEKLRRAREILEGPVAVKRDLYPPSDSPIRPRLYAELFGYNF
;
A
#
# COMPACT_ATOMS: atom_id res chain seq x y z
N MET A 1 -3.26 -17.09 5.54
CA MET A 1 -2.24 -16.21 4.92
C MET A 1 -2.68 -14.78 5.20
N ALA A 2 -1.83 -13.96 5.79
CA ALA A 2 -2.10 -12.52 5.88
C ALA A 2 -1.78 -11.92 4.51
N PRO A 3 -2.61 -11.00 3.98
CA PRO A 3 -2.31 -10.36 2.70
C PRO A 3 -0.93 -9.71 2.79
N LEU A 4 -0.03 -10.07 1.87
CA LEU A 4 1.17 -9.29 1.64
C LEU A 4 0.68 -7.96 1.05
N ALA A 5 0.67 -6.91 1.87
CA ALA A 5 0.30 -5.58 1.43
C ALA A 5 0.98 -5.26 0.09
N PRO A 6 0.25 -4.72 -0.91
CA PRO A 6 -0.91 -3.84 -0.69
C PRO A 6 -2.30 -4.44 -0.97
N PHE A 7 -2.45 -5.71 -1.34
CA PHE A 7 -3.73 -6.21 -1.87
C PHE A 7 -4.39 -7.28 -1.01
N VAL A 8 -5.72 -7.26 -0.98
CA VAL A 8 -6.51 -8.47 -0.71
C VAL A 8 -6.37 -9.39 -1.93
N ASP A 9 -5.90 -10.61 -1.69
CA ASP A 9 -5.53 -11.56 -2.75
C ASP A 9 -6.76 -12.07 -3.53
N PRO A 10 -6.78 -11.99 -4.87
CA PRO A 10 -7.79 -12.67 -5.68
C PRO A 10 -7.87 -14.17 -5.35
N GLY A 11 -9.09 -14.70 -5.23
CA GLY A 11 -9.33 -16.08 -4.78
C GLY A 11 -9.35 -16.28 -3.26
N SER A 12 -9.07 -15.24 -2.46
CA SER A 12 -9.31 -15.27 -1.00
C SER A 12 -10.79 -15.03 -0.68
N LEU A 13 -11.29 -15.54 0.45
CA LEU A 13 -12.68 -15.32 0.85
C LEU A 13 -13.01 -13.83 1.06
N ALA A 14 -12.04 -13.04 1.52
CA ALA A 14 -12.19 -11.59 1.66
C ALA A 14 -12.27 -10.89 0.30
N PHE A 15 -11.66 -11.44 -0.75
CA PHE A 15 -11.77 -10.89 -2.10
C PHE A 15 -13.08 -11.29 -2.78
N GLU A 16 -13.48 -12.55 -2.65
CA GLU A 16 -14.66 -13.12 -3.29
C GLU A 16 -15.97 -12.72 -2.60
N MET A 17 -15.93 -12.50 -1.28
CA MET A 17 -17.11 -12.14 -0.47
C MET A 17 -16.80 -10.97 0.49
N PRO A 18 -16.35 -9.81 -0.02
CA PRO A 18 -15.80 -8.73 0.81
C PRO A 18 -16.80 -8.22 1.85
N GLU A 19 -18.08 -8.12 1.52
CA GLU A 19 -19.12 -7.63 2.43
C GLU A 19 -19.35 -8.56 3.63
N ARG A 20 -19.06 -9.87 3.49
CA ARG A 20 -19.17 -10.82 4.62
C ARG A 20 -18.04 -10.69 5.63
N PHE A 21 -16.94 -10.07 5.23
CA PHE A 21 -15.74 -9.89 6.04
C PHE A 21 -15.45 -8.41 6.31
N GLU A 22 -16.44 -7.53 6.10
CA GLU A 22 -16.34 -6.08 6.38
C GLU A 22 -15.24 -5.38 5.57
N TYR A 23 -14.92 -5.93 4.40
CA TYR A 23 -14.03 -5.33 3.41
C TYR A 23 -14.84 -4.60 2.34
N ARG A 24 -14.25 -3.53 1.80
CA ARG A 24 -14.72 -2.81 0.62
C ARG A 24 -13.59 -2.73 -0.40
N LEU A 25 -13.71 -3.47 -1.49
CA LEU A 25 -12.69 -3.48 -2.53
C LEU A 25 -12.80 -2.23 -3.42
N LEU A 26 -11.65 -1.63 -3.71
CA LEU A 26 -11.45 -0.47 -4.60
C LEU A 26 -10.92 -0.88 -5.98
N ALA A 27 -10.40 -2.09 -6.11
CA ALA A 27 -9.92 -2.66 -7.38
C ALA A 27 -10.21 -4.16 -7.42
N LYS A 28 -10.70 -4.66 -8.56
CA LYS A 28 -11.01 -6.09 -8.77
C LYS A 28 -10.37 -6.67 -10.03
N THR A 29 -9.98 -5.83 -10.98
CA THR A 29 -9.33 -6.27 -12.22
C THR A 29 -7.83 -6.01 -12.19
N LEU A 30 -7.06 -6.73 -13.01
CA LEU A 30 -5.61 -6.50 -13.13
C LEU A 30 -5.29 -5.05 -13.52
N GLU A 31 -6.10 -4.45 -14.40
CA GLU A 31 -5.95 -3.07 -14.84
C GLU A 31 -6.17 -2.07 -13.68
N ASP A 32 -7.20 -2.28 -12.86
CA ASP A 32 -7.44 -1.45 -11.67
C ASP A 32 -6.25 -1.51 -10.69
N HIS A 33 -5.72 -2.71 -10.46
CA HIS A 33 -4.55 -2.90 -9.59
C HIS A 33 -3.32 -2.20 -10.16
N ALA A 34 -3.11 -2.26 -11.48
CA ALA A 34 -2.03 -1.53 -12.14
C ALA A 34 -2.15 -0.02 -11.93
N HIS A 35 -3.36 0.55 -11.99
CA HIS A 35 -3.59 1.97 -11.69
C HIS A 35 -3.33 2.33 -10.22
N LEU A 36 -3.68 1.44 -9.28
CA LEU A 36 -3.41 1.65 -7.85
C LEU A 36 -1.91 1.60 -7.52
N LEU A 37 -1.12 0.73 -8.18
CA LEU A 37 0.32 0.65 -7.97
C LEU A 37 1.07 1.95 -8.32
N LEU A 38 0.48 2.80 -9.15
CA LEU A 38 1.07 4.09 -9.55
C LEU A 38 0.88 5.21 -8.51
N GLN A 39 0.10 4.96 -7.44
CA GLN A 39 -0.15 5.97 -6.43
C GLN A 39 1.11 6.26 -5.60
N LYS A 40 1.33 7.53 -5.23
CA LYS A 40 2.55 7.95 -4.52
C LYS A 40 2.60 7.51 -3.05
N PRO A 41 1.62 7.87 -2.20
CA PRO A 41 1.55 7.26 -0.87
C PRO A 41 1.20 5.78 -1.02
N TRP A 42 2.00 4.89 -0.43
CA TRP A 42 1.82 3.45 -0.55
C TRP A 42 0.42 2.99 -0.09
N TYR A 43 -0.16 3.67 0.90
CA TYR A 43 -1.49 3.32 1.40
C TYR A 43 -2.59 3.54 0.35
N LEU A 44 -2.37 4.45 -0.61
CA LEU A 44 -3.28 4.61 -1.75
C LEU A 44 -3.11 3.50 -2.80
N MET A 45 -2.08 2.65 -2.68
CA MET A 45 -1.98 1.43 -3.48
C MET A 45 -2.90 0.33 -2.95
N LEU A 46 -3.40 0.43 -1.71
CA LEU A 46 -4.29 -0.58 -1.16
C LEU A 46 -5.55 -0.73 -2.03
N ASN A 47 -5.92 -1.97 -2.36
CA ASN A 47 -7.14 -2.28 -3.12
C ASN A 47 -8.38 -2.39 -2.23
N TYR A 48 -8.30 -2.00 -0.95
CA TYR A 48 -9.41 -2.18 -0.02
C TYR A 48 -9.45 -1.09 1.05
N GLU A 49 -10.63 -0.94 1.62
CA GLU A 49 -10.92 -0.32 2.91
C GLU A 49 -11.72 -1.30 3.76
N THR A 50 -11.90 -1.00 5.04
CA THR A 50 -12.86 -1.72 5.90
C THR A 50 -13.97 -0.77 6.34
N ASP A 51 -15.02 -1.30 6.96
CA ASP A 51 -16.08 -0.45 7.49
C ASP A 51 -15.62 0.46 8.63
N LEU A 52 -14.48 0.15 9.26
CA LEU A 52 -13.90 0.93 10.36
C LEU A 52 -12.71 1.80 9.95
N MET A 53 -12.00 1.44 8.88
CA MET A 53 -10.74 2.06 8.49
C MET A 53 -10.68 2.34 6.99
N ASP A 54 -10.52 3.62 6.67
CA ASP A 54 -10.06 4.03 5.35
C ASP A 54 -8.59 3.62 5.13
N ARG A 55 -8.11 3.74 3.89
CA ARG A 55 -6.73 3.32 3.56
C ARG A 55 -5.66 4.01 4.40
N LYS A 56 -5.87 5.28 4.75
CA LYS A 56 -4.94 6.05 5.57
C LYS A 56 -4.91 5.52 7.01
N SER A 57 -6.07 5.19 7.57
CA SER A 57 -6.24 4.61 8.90
C SER A 57 -5.59 3.24 8.99
N VAL A 58 -5.73 2.39 7.96
CA VAL A 58 -5.01 1.10 7.88
C VAL A 58 -3.49 1.31 7.95
N ALA A 59 -2.97 2.29 7.23
CA ALA A 59 -1.55 2.60 7.24
C ALA A 59 -1.08 3.17 8.60
N LEU A 60 -1.87 4.03 9.25
CA LEU A 60 -1.56 4.53 10.59
C LEU A 60 -1.50 3.39 11.60
N ALA A 61 -2.52 2.53 11.63
CA ALA A 61 -2.55 1.35 12.50
C ALA A 61 -1.36 0.41 12.24
N THR A 62 -0.95 0.28 10.97
CA THR A 62 0.25 -0.49 10.59
C THR A 62 1.52 0.11 11.18
N TYR A 63 1.71 1.43 11.11
CA TYR A 63 2.88 2.09 11.70
C TYR A 63 2.88 2.04 13.22
N GLU A 64 1.71 2.13 13.86
CA GLU A 64 1.58 1.96 15.32
C GLU A 64 1.99 0.55 15.75
N ALA A 65 1.43 -0.49 15.13
CA ALA A 65 1.79 -1.87 15.41
C ALA A 65 3.28 -2.16 15.13
N ALA A 66 3.81 -1.60 14.03
CA ALA A 66 5.23 -1.74 13.70
C ALA A 66 6.13 -1.05 14.74
N TYR A 67 5.73 0.11 15.25
CA TYR A 67 6.46 0.84 16.28
C TYR A 67 6.51 0.06 17.59
N ASP A 68 5.37 -0.46 18.05
CA ASP A 68 5.30 -1.23 19.30
C ASP A 68 6.11 -2.53 19.21
N LEU A 69 6.03 -3.23 18.07
CA LEU A 69 6.85 -4.41 17.82
C LEU A 69 8.34 -4.08 17.77
N ALA A 70 8.72 -3.00 17.08
CA ALA A 70 10.10 -2.55 17.01
C ALA A 70 10.63 -2.16 18.40
N ARG A 71 9.80 -1.52 19.23
CA ARG A 71 10.18 -1.10 20.57
C ARG A 71 10.49 -2.31 21.44
N ALA A 72 9.61 -3.31 21.45
CA ALA A 72 9.84 -4.55 22.18
C ALA A 72 11.12 -5.27 21.72
N LYS A 73 11.40 -5.30 20.40
CA LYS A 73 12.64 -5.86 19.86
C LYS A 73 13.89 -5.07 20.25
N ALA A 74 13.80 -3.74 20.31
CA ALA A 74 14.90 -2.88 20.71
C ALA A 74 15.23 -3.02 22.20
N GLU A 75 14.21 -3.14 23.07
CA GLU A 75 14.38 -3.41 24.51
C GLU A 75 15.12 -4.75 24.76
N LEU A 76 14.96 -5.72 23.86
CA LEU A 76 15.68 -7.01 23.87
C LEU A 76 17.03 -6.98 23.12
N GLY A 77 17.45 -5.84 22.59
CA GLY A 77 18.70 -5.70 21.83
C GLY A 77 18.71 -6.41 20.46
N GLN A 78 17.55 -6.79 19.93
CA GLN A 78 17.45 -7.49 18.64
C GLN A 78 17.54 -6.56 17.42
N ILE A 79 17.25 -5.27 17.61
CA ILE A 79 17.34 -4.25 16.56
C ILE A 79 17.97 -2.97 17.11
N ASP A 80 18.50 -2.16 16.20
CA ASP A 80 19.02 -0.83 16.52
C ASP A 80 17.87 0.13 16.91
N PRO A 81 17.94 0.81 18.08
CA PRO A 81 16.91 1.75 18.51
C PRO A 81 16.62 2.91 17.54
N SER A 82 17.57 3.27 16.66
CA SER A 82 17.36 4.30 15.61
C SER A 82 16.26 3.91 14.62
N PHE A 83 15.89 2.63 14.53
CA PHE A 83 14.76 2.18 13.73
C PHE A 83 13.42 2.74 14.23
N LEU A 84 13.28 2.97 15.55
CA LEU A 84 12.08 3.58 16.13
C LEU A 84 11.87 5.00 15.62
N GLU A 85 12.94 5.76 15.44
CA GLU A 85 12.85 7.13 14.92
C GLU A 85 12.41 7.14 13.45
N LYS A 86 12.85 6.16 12.66
CA LYS A 86 12.38 6.00 11.27
C LYS A 86 10.88 5.73 11.21
N LEU A 87 10.36 4.87 12.09
CA LEU A 87 8.93 4.57 12.18
C LEU A 87 8.13 5.78 12.67
N ARG A 88 8.61 6.47 13.71
CA ARG A 88 8.00 7.70 14.23
C ARG A 88 7.90 8.76 13.13
N ARG A 89 8.97 8.96 12.37
CA ARG A 89 9.01 9.92 11.26
C ARG A 89 8.06 9.54 10.12
N ALA A 90 7.98 8.26 9.77
CA ALA A 90 7.04 7.78 8.76
C ALA A 90 5.58 8.03 9.17
N ARG A 91 5.26 7.80 10.46
CA ARG A 91 3.95 8.12 11.04
C ARG A 91 3.64 9.62 10.99
N GLU A 92 4.56 10.49 11.39
CA GLU A 92 4.36 11.95 11.32
C GLU A 92 4.07 12.43 9.89
N ILE A 93 4.80 11.90 8.90
CA ILE A 93 4.57 12.20 7.48
C ILE A 93 3.17 11.74 7.05
N LEU A 94 2.74 10.57 7.53
CA LEU A 94 1.42 10.03 7.23
C LEU A 94 0.31 10.85 7.89
N GLU A 95 0.45 11.25 9.15
CA GLU A 95 -0.52 12.09 9.87
C GLU A 95 -0.67 13.47 9.22
N GLY A 96 0.40 13.99 8.64
CA GLY A 96 0.41 15.25 7.91
C GLY A 96 -0.54 15.31 6.68
N PRO A 97 -0.71 16.51 6.11
CA PRO A 97 -1.49 16.69 4.90
C PRO A 97 -0.82 15.98 3.71
N VAL A 98 -1.62 15.30 2.90
CA VAL A 98 -1.13 14.58 1.72
C VAL A 98 -0.61 15.60 0.70
N ALA A 99 0.70 15.72 0.58
CA ALA A 99 1.31 16.51 -0.49
C ALA A 99 1.17 15.75 -1.83
N VAL A 100 0.02 15.92 -2.48
CA VAL A 100 -0.19 15.42 -3.84
C VAL A 100 0.63 16.29 -4.81
N LYS A 101 1.89 15.95 -5.04
CA LYS A 101 2.61 16.48 -6.22
C LYS A 101 1.98 15.82 -7.45
N ARG A 102 1.05 16.52 -8.11
CA ARG A 102 0.26 16.07 -9.28
C ARG A 102 1.13 15.68 -10.49
N ASP A 103 2.35 16.18 -10.58
CA ASP A 103 3.10 16.13 -11.84
C ASP A 103 4.26 15.14 -11.73
N LEU A 104 4.04 13.85 -11.98
CA LEU A 104 5.14 12.90 -12.29
C LEU A 104 4.75 11.75 -13.25
N TYR A 105 3.57 11.75 -13.88
CA TYR A 105 3.27 10.83 -14.99
C TYR A 105 2.30 11.48 -15.99
N PRO A 106 2.37 11.16 -17.30
CA PRO A 106 1.72 11.96 -18.33
C PRO A 106 0.19 11.87 -18.21
N PRO A 107 -0.52 12.89 -18.74
CA PRO A 107 -1.98 12.97 -18.69
C PRO A 107 -2.67 11.71 -19.24
N SER A 108 -3.91 11.52 -18.76
CA SER A 108 -4.75 10.30 -18.78
C SER A 108 -5.10 9.67 -20.13
N ASP A 109 -4.44 10.07 -21.21
CA ASP A 109 -4.65 9.51 -22.55
C ASP A 109 -3.55 8.52 -22.93
N SER A 110 -2.74 8.04 -21.98
CA SER A 110 -1.64 7.12 -22.24
C SER A 110 -2.15 5.68 -22.39
N PRO A 111 -2.19 5.11 -23.61
CA PRO A 111 -2.40 3.68 -23.74
C PRO A 111 -1.08 3.07 -23.28
N ILE A 112 -1.06 2.30 -22.19
CA ILE A 112 0.15 1.60 -21.74
C ILE A 112 0.66 0.77 -22.93
N ARG A 113 1.64 1.31 -23.66
CA ARG A 113 2.17 0.67 -24.86
C ARG A 113 3.06 -0.48 -24.36
N PRO A 114 2.82 -1.73 -24.80
CA PRO A 114 3.62 -2.90 -24.41
C PRO A 114 5.13 -2.70 -24.55
N ARG A 115 5.55 -1.81 -25.45
CA ARG A 115 6.95 -1.48 -25.75
C ARG A 115 7.74 -0.88 -24.58
N LEU A 116 7.11 -0.06 -23.73
CA LEU A 116 7.82 0.59 -22.62
C LEU A 116 8.20 -0.41 -21.52
N TYR A 117 7.34 -1.40 -21.26
CA TYR A 117 7.62 -2.49 -20.33
C TYR A 117 8.68 -3.47 -20.87
N ALA A 118 8.66 -3.76 -22.18
CA ALA A 118 9.67 -4.57 -22.84
C ALA A 118 11.08 -3.94 -22.76
N GLU A 119 11.17 -2.62 -22.95
CA GLU A 119 12.44 -1.88 -22.87
C GLU A 119 12.97 -1.74 -21.43
N LEU A 120 12.08 -1.58 -20.44
CA LEU A 120 12.48 -1.43 -19.02
C LEU A 120 12.84 -2.77 -18.35
N PHE A 121 12.21 -3.87 -18.75
CA PHE A 121 12.35 -5.17 -18.07
C PHE A 121 12.89 -6.29 -18.97
N GLY A 122 13.26 -6.00 -20.22
CA GLY A 122 14.03 -6.89 -21.08
C GLY A 122 13.27 -8.11 -21.63
N TYR A 123 11.94 -8.06 -21.72
CA TYR A 123 11.14 -9.14 -22.31
C TYR A 123 10.88 -8.88 -23.80
N ASN A 124 11.31 -9.79 -24.68
CA ASN A 124 10.94 -9.81 -26.09
C ASN A 124 9.67 -10.68 -26.26
N PHE A 125 8.65 -10.14 -26.94
CA PHE A 125 7.54 -10.93 -27.49
C PHE A 125 7.90 -11.42 -28.90
#